data_AF-A0A519UFC3-F1
#
_entry.id   AF-A0A519UFC3-F1
#
_cell.length_a   1.000
_cell.length_b   1.000
_cell.length_c   1.000
_cell.angle_alpha   90.00
_cell.angle_beta   90.00
_cell.angle_gamma   90.00
#
_symmetry.space_group_name_H-M   'P 1'
#
loop_
_entity.id
_entity.type
_entity.pdbx_description
1 polymer ?
#
loop_
_entity_poly.entity_id
_entity_poly.type
_entity_poly.pdbx_seq_one_letter_code
_entity_poly.pdbx_strand_id
1 'polypeptide(L)'
;MANTINVYVTSTIGNGLYGGYTYFMNGNRIYLPALNGSGQSAGLSNGLALSHEMGHFFGLGHTHGWGAAGSTTELVNGSNSTTAGDLIQDTPADPAIAAYMLCDQTGACTYPYTIPPNPCNPVSFPPFCDPNGSVYQPLGNNLMLYSYSISYNTLTLKQCERIYNTYLTYYTNLLNGGFDLVSRDHPDDAGYEPTPSNDWIWVYQSPDIWNCRNPNLCTVHQEPGYASSSTTDNYLRVKVKNIGCANSTPAVLHTYWTLAATGETWPSSWTTQDICGLAGGREISNADATYGKTIPALSPNQETIITFPWDPVNPTPYTCIPPLSNGDPNLNLCLLSRIVSTADPMHSELSGAIDHNVRYNNNIVTRNTRLVNLEGSRPGRSFSDGGNILIQNATADAAIFNIHIVNKVATDDYFDYGAVVVTLTNELWQSWMAGGQSGSGFMVLDYSLRQLALTGNDAVLENVSIDPETVNFATFEYHLTKTCTTASTHDFAVYQTEQNGTD
;
A
#
# COMPACT_ATOMS: atom_id res chain seq x y z
N MET A 1 -2.23 -5.57 -28.13
CA MET A 1 -3.36 -6.51 -27.98
C MET A 1 -3.56 -6.78 -26.50
N ALA A 2 -4.77 -7.15 -26.09
CA ALA A 2 -5.05 -7.68 -24.76
C ALA A 2 -4.56 -9.14 -24.69
N ASN A 3 -4.13 -9.63 -23.51
CA ASN A 3 -3.60 -11.00 -23.33
C ASN A 3 -2.36 -11.34 -24.15
N THR A 4 -1.53 -10.34 -24.38
CA THR A 4 -0.30 -10.51 -25.13
C THR A 4 0.79 -9.67 -24.52
N ILE A 5 1.99 -10.23 -24.46
CA ILE A 5 3.21 -9.44 -24.37
C ILE A 5 3.45 -8.86 -25.76
N ASN A 6 3.33 -7.53 -25.89
CA ASN A 6 3.49 -6.84 -27.16
C ASN A 6 4.98 -6.58 -27.39
N VAL A 7 5.56 -7.27 -28.35
CA VAL A 7 6.95 -7.04 -28.78
C VAL A 7 6.94 -6.08 -29.97
N TYR A 8 7.53 -4.90 -29.78
CA TYR A 8 7.67 -3.88 -30.81
C TYR A 8 9.09 -3.93 -31.36
N VAL A 9 9.22 -4.18 -32.66
CA VAL A 9 10.50 -4.13 -33.37
C VAL A 9 10.64 -2.76 -34.03
N THR A 10 11.58 -1.94 -33.56
CA THR A 10 11.80 -0.56 -34.03
C THR A 10 13.12 -0.42 -34.78
N SER A 11 13.36 0.67 -35.52
CA SER A 11 14.66 0.87 -36.18
C SER A 11 15.81 1.08 -35.18
N THR A 12 15.55 1.84 -34.13
CA THR A 12 16.48 2.17 -33.05
C THR A 12 15.71 2.42 -31.75
N ILE A 13 16.39 2.28 -30.61
CA ILE A 13 15.88 2.66 -29.29
C ILE A 13 16.81 3.73 -28.71
N GLY A 14 16.25 4.85 -28.22
CA GLY A 14 17.02 5.98 -27.70
C GLY A 14 18.07 6.49 -28.70
N ASN A 15 19.32 6.64 -28.24
CA ASN A 15 20.46 7.05 -29.07
C ASN A 15 21.06 5.91 -29.93
N GLY A 16 20.38 4.76 -30.06
CA GLY A 16 20.81 3.63 -30.88
C GLY A 16 21.78 2.65 -30.19
N LEU A 17 21.97 2.77 -28.87
CA LEU A 17 22.92 1.96 -28.10
C LEU A 17 22.27 0.82 -27.30
N TYR A 18 20.95 0.80 -27.16
CA TYR A 18 20.23 -0.20 -26.37
C TYR A 18 19.91 -1.44 -27.20
N GLY A 19 20.10 -2.64 -26.64
CA GLY A 19 19.77 -3.91 -27.30
C GLY A 19 18.32 -4.38 -27.11
N GLY A 20 17.62 -3.76 -26.17
CA GLY A 20 16.22 -3.97 -25.86
C GLY A 20 15.79 -3.01 -24.75
N TYR A 21 14.49 -2.93 -24.50
CA TYR A 21 13.93 -2.18 -23.39
C TYR A 21 12.55 -2.70 -23.00
N THR A 22 12.29 -2.77 -21.69
CA THR A 22 10.94 -2.91 -21.15
C THR A 22 10.78 -2.07 -19.89
N TYR A 23 9.53 -1.81 -19.54
CA TYR A 23 9.20 -1.20 -18.27
C TYR A 23 9.18 -2.30 -17.20
N PHE A 24 9.97 -2.09 -16.15
CA PHE A 24 10.09 -3.05 -15.06
C PHE A 24 8.76 -3.19 -14.33
N MET A 25 8.18 -4.40 -14.34
CA MET A 25 6.91 -4.74 -13.66
C MET A 25 5.76 -3.78 -13.98
N ASN A 26 5.75 -3.17 -15.17
CA ASN A 26 4.73 -2.21 -15.58
C ASN A 26 4.40 -2.34 -17.07
N GLY A 27 3.11 -2.46 -17.38
CA GLY A 27 2.62 -2.52 -18.76
C GLY A 27 2.84 -3.88 -19.44
N ASN A 28 2.64 -3.93 -20.76
CA ASN A 28 2.62 -5.17 -21.54
C ASN A 28 3.49 -5.11 -22.80
N ARG A 29 4.60 -4.36 -22.73
CA ARG A 29 5.37 -3.96 -23.91
C ARG A 29 6.86 -4.22 -23.73
N ILE A 30 7.45 -4.82 -24.75
CA ILE A 30 8.89 -4.99 -24.90
C ILE A 30 9.27 -4.34 -26.22
N TYR A 31 10.35 -3.57 -26.21
CA TYR A 31 10.89 -2.90 -27.38
C TYR A 31 12.22 -3.55 -27.74
N LEU A 32 12.38 -3.92 -29.00
CA LEU A 32 13.62 -4.46 -29.56
C LEU A 32 14.00 -3.65 -30.80
N PRO A 33 15.28 -3.31 -31.00
CA PRO A 33 15.70 -2.72 -32.25
C PRO A 33 15.83 -3.80 -33.33
N ALA A 34 15.56 -3.43 -34.58
CA ALA A 34 15.70 -4.30 -35.75
C ALA A 34 17.19 -4.58 -36.03
N LEU A 35 18.06 -3.62 -35.71
CA LEU A 35 19.51 -3.70 -35.83
C LEU A 35 20.16 -3.19 -34.54
N ASN A 36 21.19 -3.86 -34.03
CA ASN A 36 21.99 -3.34 -32.92
C ASN A 36 22.84 -2.15 -33.41
N GLY A 37 23.51 -1.43 -32.49
CA GLY A 37 24.39 -0.30 -32.81
C GLY A 37 25.57 -0.64 -33.75
N SER A 38 25.81 -1.93 -34.05
CA SER A 38 26.82 -2.42 -35.01
C SER A 38 26.24 -2.85 -36.37
N GLY A 39 24.95 -2.63 -36.63
CA GLY A 39 24.30 -2.95 -37.91
C GLY A 39 23.97 -4.43 -38.12
N GLN A 40 24.03 -5.26 -37.08
CA GLN A 40 23.61 -6.66 -37.11
C GLN A 40 22.17 -6.78 -36.57
N SER A 41 21.39 -7.77 -37.02
CA SER A 41 20.03 -8.01 -36.51
C SER A 41 20.05 -8.12 -34.98
N ALA A 42 19.50 -7.13 -34.28
CA ALA A 42 19.62 -7.05 -32.83
C ALA A 42 18.84 -8.20 -32.20
N GLY A 43 19.54 -9.22 -31.68
CA GLY A 43 19.01 -10.25 -30.76
C GLY A 43 17.81 -11.10 -31.19
N LEU A 44 17.19 -10.81 -32.34
CA LEU A 44 16.07 -11.55 -32.92
C LEU A 44 16.56 -12.82 -33.65
N SER A 45 17.82 -12.85 -34.07
CA SER A 45 18.40 -13.99 -34.79
C SER A 45 18.76 -15.17 -33.87
N ASN A 46 18.94 -14.94 -32.56
CA ASN A 46 19.20 -16.00 -31.56
C ASN A 46 18.23 -15.99 -30.36
N GLY A 47 17.31 -15.02 -30.27
CA GLY A 47 16.28 -14.94 -29.23
C GLY A 47 16.75 -14.44 -27.86
N LEU A 48 18.04 -14.11 -27.70
CA LEU A 48 18.62 -13.81 -26.39
C LEU A 48 18.27 -12.43 -25.86
N ALA A 49 18.25 -11.40 -26.73
CA ALA A 49 17.82 -10.07 -26.30
C ALA A 49 16.36 -10.10 -25.86
N LEU A 50 15.47 -10.77 -26.61
CA LEU A 50 14.09 -10.95 -26.18
C LEU A 50 14.01 -11.68 -24.84
N SER A 51 14.76 -12.78 -24.66
CA SER A 51 14.74 -13.56 -23.42
C SER A 51 15.22 -12.71 -22.22
N HIS A 52 16.22 -11.86 -22.42
CA HIS A 52 16.72 -10.93 -21.41
C HIS A 52 15.69 -9.85 -21.05
N GLU A 53 15.07 -9.21 -22.04
CA GLU A 53 14.01 -8.23 -21.79
C GLU A 53 12.77 -8.88 -21.16
N MET A 54 12.49 -10.14 -21.48
CA MET A 54 11.46 -10.93 -20.81
C MET A 54 11.79 -11.16 -19.33
N GLY A 55 13.07 -11.32 -18.97
CA GLY A 55 13.52 -11.35 -17.58
C GLY A 55 13.22 -10.04 -16.86
N HIS A 56 13.55 -8.89 -17.46
CA HIS A 56 13.20 -7.57 -16.93
C HIS A 56 11.68 -7.36 -16.82
N PHE A 57 10.91 -7.83 -17.82
CA PHE A 57 9.46 -7.76 -17.83
C PHE A 57 8.90 -8.49 -16.60
N PHE A 58 9.44 -9.66 -16.28
CA PHE A 58 9.12 -10.43 -15.09
C PHE A 58 9.97 -10.09 -13.86
N GLY A 59 10.48 -8.86 -13.78
CA GLY A 59 11.00 -8.31 -12.53
C GLY A 59 12.40 -8.77 -12.15
N LEU A 60 13.21 -9.27 -13.08
CA LEU A 60 14.64 -9.54 -12.85
C LEU A 60 15.50 -8.33 -13.17
N GLY A 61 16.33 -7.87 -12.24
CA GLY A 61 17.36 -6.87 -12.51
C GLY A 61 18.53 -7.47 -13.30
N HIS A 62 19.45 -6.63 -13.79
CA HIS A 62 20.75 -7.14 -14.22
C HIS A 62 21.49 -7.72 -13.02
N THR A 63 22.33 -8.74 -13.23
CA THR A 63 23.11 -9.40 -12.16
C THR A 63 24.00 -8.45 -11.34
N HIS A 64 24.41 -7.31 -11.89
CA HIS A 64 25.18 -6.28 -11.19
C HIS A 64 24.33 -5.24 -10.44
N GLY A 65 23.01 -5.44 -10.43
CA GLY A 65 22.04 -4.53 -9.85
C GLY A 65 21.68 -3.35 -10.75
N TRP A 66 21.27 -2.26 -10.09
CA TRP A 66 20.65 -1.09 -10.70
C TRP A 66 21.63 0.02 -11.11
N GLY A 67 22.87 -0.08 -10.64
CA GLY A 67 23.93 0.87 -10.94
C GLY A 67 24.54 0.62 -12.32
N ALA A 68 25.57 1.39 -12.64
CA ALA A 68 26.40 1.10 -13.81
C ALA A 68 27.24 -0.18 -13.59
N ALA A 69 27.61 -0.86 -14.68
CA ALA A 69 28.63 -1.89 -14.64
C ALA A 69 29.88 -1.41 -13.87
N GLY A 70 30.35 -2.20 -12.91
CA GLY A 70 31.46 -1.90 -12.01
C GLY A 70 31.09 -1.20 -10.71
N SER A 71 29.79 -0.91 -10.47
CA SER A 71 29.33 -0.17 -9.28
C SER A 71 28.55 -0.99 -8.26
N THR A 72 28.49 -2.33 -8.41
CA THR A 72 27.80 -3.19 -7.43
C THR A 72 28.39 -3.00 -6.03
N THR A 73 27.52 -2.98 -5.04
CA THR A 73 27.86 -2.98 -3.60
C THR A 73 27.57 -4.33 -2.95
N GLU A 74 27.16 -5.32 -3.73
CA GLU A 74 26.94 -6.68 -3.26
C GLU A 74 28.26 -7.33 -2.86
N LEU A 75 28.28 -7.94 -1.68
CA LEU A 75 29.45 -8.58 -1.11
C LEU A 75 29.55 -10.02 -1.61
N VAL A 76 30.77 -10.49 -1.86
CA VAL A 76 31.02 -11.85 -2.40
C VAL A 76 30.51 -12.96 -1.47
N ASN A 77 30.45 -12.69 -0.17
CA ASN A 77 29.93 -13.62 0.82
C ASN A 77 28.38 -13.70 0.85
N GLY A 78 27.67 -12.89 0.04
CA GLY A 78 26.22 -12.86 -0.07
C GLY A 78 25.48 -12.21 1.11
N SER A 79 26.18 -11.62 2.10
CA SER A 79 25.56 -11.15 3.34
C SER A 79 24.60 -9.97 3.16
N ASN A 80 24.62 -9.30 2.01
CA ASN A 80 23.73 -8.20 1.67
C ASN A 80 22.96 -8.45 0.36
N SER A 81 22.89 -9.68 -0.13
CA SER A 81 22.22 -10.09 -1.39
C SER A 81 20.71 -9.80 -1.44
N THR A 82 20.08 -9.46 -0.31
CA THR A 82 18.67 -8.99 -0.26
C THR A 82 18.51 -7.47 -0.30
N THR A 83 19.62 -6.73 -0.28
CA THR A 83 19.65 -5.26 -0.18
C THR A 83 20.60 -4.60 -1.18
N ALA A 84 21.42 -5.37 -1.88
CA ALA A 84 22.39 -4.92 -2.87
C ALA A 84 22.40 -5.90 -4.07
N GLY A 85 23.06 -5.48 -5.16
CA GLY A 85 23.10 -6.28 -6.39
C GLY A 85 21.74 -6.34 -7.08
N ASP A 86 21.38 -7.52 -7.58
CA ASP A 86 20.10 -7.78 -8.25
C ASP A 86 18.95 -8.19 -7.30
N LEU A 87 19.26 -8.24 -5.99
CA LEU A 87 18.35 -8.64 -4.91
C LEU A 87 17.93 -10.12 -4.99
N ILE A 88 18.81 -11.00 -5.50
CA ILE A 88 18.56 -12.43 -5.63
C ILE A 88 19.68 -13.20 -4.95
N GLN A 89 19.34 -14.06 -3.98
CA GLN A 89 20.36 -14.65 -3.09
C GLN A 89 21.22 -15.75 -3.74
N ASP A 90 20.80 -16.33 -4.86
CA ASP A 90 21.53 -17.41 -5.54
C ASP A 90 22.25 -16.93 -6.82
N THR A 91 22.23 -15.63 -7.09
CA THR A 91 23.11 -14.93 -8.03
C THR A 91 24.30 -14.39 -7.23
N PRO A 92 25.53 -14.88 -7.47
CA PRO A 92 26.72 -14.33 -6.83
C PRO A 92 26.94 -12.87 -7.24
N ALA A 93 27.51 -12.09 -6.32
CA ALA A 93 27.89 -10.70 -6.54
C ALA A 93 28.65 -10.53 -7.87
N ASP A 94 28.06 -9.73 -8.75
CA ASP A 94 28.56 -9.53 -10.11
C ASP A 94 28.93 -8.06 -10.35
N PRO A 95 30.19 -7.75 -10.63
CA PRO A 95 30.58 -6.39 -10.94
C PRO A 95 30.33 -6.02 -12.42
N ALA A 96 29.88 -6.95 -13.28
CA ALA A 96 29.61 -6.73 -14.70
C ALA A 96 30.76 -6.05 -15.48
N ILE A 97 32.01 -6.43 -15.20
CA ILE A 97 33.17 -5.71 -15.74
C ILE A 97 33.47 -6.20 -17.16
N ALA A 98 33.44 -5.31 -18.16
CA ALA A 98 33.76 -5.67 -19.56
C ALA A 98 35.13 -6.35 -19.72
N ALA A 99 36.13 -5.95 -18.93
CA ALA A 99 37.47 -6.55 -18.94
C ALA A 99 37.52 -8.01 -18.47
N TYR A 100 36.48 -8.49 -17.75
CA TYR A 100 36.33 -9.91 -17.39
C TYR A 100 35.79 -10.75 -18.55
N MET A 101 35.27 -10.10 -19.60
CA MET A 101 34.60 -10.77 -20.69
C MET A 101 35.55 -10.92 -21.87
N LEU A 102 35.64 -12.13 -22.41
CA LEU A 102 36.32 -12.37 -23.69
C LEU A 102 35.44 -13.19 -24.60
N CYS A 103 35.23 -12.63 -25.78
CA CYS A 103 34.35 -13.16 -26.80
C CYS A 103 35.17 -13.58 -28.02
N ASP A 104 34.81 -14.72 -28.60
CA ASP A 104 35.38 -15.17 -29.87
C ASP A 104 34.61 -14.57 -31.07
N GLN A 105 35.08 -14.90 -32.28
CA GLN A 105 34.49 -14.42 -33.54
C GLN A 105 33.08 -14.99 -33.81
N THR A 106 32.65 -16.00 -33.07
CA THR A 106 31.30 -16.59 -33.15
C THR A 106 30.30 -15.89 -32.22
N GLY A 107 30.78 -15.00 -31.35
CA GLY A 107 29.98 -14.31 -30.33
C GLY A 107 29.82 -15.11 -29.03
N ALA A 108 30.50 -16.25 -28.90
CA ALA A 108 30.60 -16.97 -27.63
C ALA A 108 31.56 -16.22 -26.71
N CYS A 109 31.09 -15.92 -25.50
CA CYS A 109 31.86 -15.19 -24.50
C CYS A 109 32.09 -16.06 -23.27
N THR A 110 33.24 -15.89 -22.64
CA THR A 110 33.53 -16.44 -21.32
C THR A 110 33.60 -15.29 -20.33
N TYR A 111 32.99 -15.48 -19.17
CA TYR A 111 32.98 -14.54 -18.06
C TYR A 111 32.99 -15.33 -16.75
N PRO A 112 33.85 -15.03 -15.77
CA PRO A 112 35.12 -14.34 -15.94
C PRO A 112 36.10 -15.13 -16.84
N TYR A 113 36.76 -14.50 -17.82
CA TYR A 113 37.72 -15.18 -18.71
C TYR A 113 39.15 -15.21 -18.19
N THR A 114 39.63 -14.21 -17.44
CA THR A 114 40.89 -14.34 -16.69
C THR A 114 40.96 -13.34 -15.55
N ILE A 115 41.24 -13.82 -14.34
CA ILE A 115 41.51 -12.98 -13.16
C ILE A 115 43.00 -12.59 -13.21
N PRO A 116 43.36 -11.31 -13.20
CA PRO A 116 44.76 -10.88 -13.25
C PRO A 116 45.52 -11.28 -11.98
N PRO A 117 46.86 -11.46 -12.05
CA PRO A 117 47.69 -11.57 -10.87
C PRO A 117 47.50 -10.31 -9.99
N ASN A 118 47.09 -10.49 -8.74
CA ASN A 118 46.66 -9.42 -7.81
C ASN A 118 45.32 -8.73 -8.21
N PRO A 119 44.20 -9.46 -8.16
CA PRO A 119 42.88 -8.93 -8.56
C PRO A 119 42.42 -7.73 -7.72
N CYS A 120 42.77 -7.70 -6.43
CA CYS A 120 42.33 -6.64 -5.53
C CYS A 120 43.21 -5.38 -5.59
N ASN A 121 44.02 -5.22 -6.64
CA ASN A 121 44.89 -4.06 -6.78
C ASN A 121 44.04 -2.78 -7.06
N PRO A 122 44.14 -1.73 -6.23
CA PRO A 122 43.31 -0.51 -6.32
C PRO A 122 43.51 0.33 -7.59
N VAL A 123 44.50 0.02 -8.44
CA VAL A 123 44.65 0.66 -9.77
C VAL A 123 43.76 0.03 -10.85
N SER A 124 43.07 -1.07 -10.54
CA SER A 124 42.12 -1.72 -11.44
C SER A 124 40.76 -1.05 -11.25
N PHE A 125 40.29 -0.29 -12.25
CA PHE A 125 38.95 0.29 -12.24
C PHE A 125 38.13 -0.29 -13.39
N PRO A 126 37.03 -1.01 -13.12
CA PRO A 126 36.49 -1.36 -11.79
C PRO A 126 37.32 -2.45 -11.06
N PRO A 127 37.23 -2.57 -9.72
CA PRO A 127 38.00 -3.54 -8.95
C PRO A 127 37.50 -4.98 -9.15
N PHE A 128 38.42 -5.95 -9.16
CA PHE A 128 38.08 -7.38 -9.28
C PHE A 128 37.60 -7.99 -7.95
N CYS A 129 37.55 -7.19 -6.89
CA CYS A 129 37.21 -7.63 -5.54
C CYS A 129 36.19 -6.69 -4.90
N ASP A 130 35.44 -7.24 -3.95
CA ASP A 130 34.55 -6.47 -3.08
C ASP A 130 35.36 -5.64 -2.05
N PRO A 131 34.69 -4.76 -1.28
CA PRO A 131 35.36 -3.96 -0.24
C PRO A 131 36.08 -4.79 0.84
N ASN A 132 35.77 -6.07 0.98
CA ASN A 132 36.43 -6.99 1.92
C ASN A 132 37.66 -7.69 1.31
N GLY A 133 38.00 -7.37 0.06
CA GLY A 133 39.13 -8.00 -0.66
C GLY A 133 38.83 -9.40 -1.17
N SER A 134 37.56 -9.80 -1.25
CA SER A 134 37.14 -11.08 -1.84
C SER A 134 36.93 -10.92 -3.33
N VAL A 135 37.50 -11.84 -4.12
CA VAL A 135 37.39 -11.79 -5.60
C VAL A 135 35.98 -12.16 -6.03
N TYR A 136 35.37 -11.36 -6.91
CA TYR A 136 34.06 -11.66 -7.46
C TYR A 136 34.07 -12.96 -8.27
N GLN A 137 33.03 -13.79 -8.08
CA GLN A 137 32.81 -15.05 -8.80
C GLN A 137 31.44 -15.05 -9.49
N PRO A 138 31.23 -14.19 -10.49
CA PRO A 138 29.92 -14.05 -11.09
C PRO A 138 29.53 -15.24 -11.98
N LEU A 139 28.24 -15.41 -12.22
CA LEU A 139 27.70 -16.45 -13.08
C LEU A 139 27.90 -16.11 -14.56
N GLY A 140 28.94 -16.70 -15.15
CA GLY A 140 29.36 -16.55 -16.53
C GLY A 140 28.39 -16.93 -17.64
N ASN A 141 27.23 -17.46 -17.30
CA ASN A 141 26.22 -17.94 -18.22
C ASN A 141 24.83 -17.41 -17.89
N ASN A 142 24.71 -16.42 -16.99
CA ASN A 142 23.43 -15.88 -16.58
C ASN A 142 22.82 -15.00 -17.68
N LEU A 143 21.54 -15.23 -17.99
CA LEU A 143 20.82 -14.50 -19.01
C LEU A 143 20.70 -13.00 -18.68
N MET A 144 20.70 -12.63 -17.40
CA MET A 144 20.55 -11.25 -16.92
C MET A 144 21.88 -10.49 -16.80
N LEU A 145 22.96 -11.01 -17.40
CA LEU A 145 24.19 -10.23 -17.61
C LEU A 145 23.91 -9.03 -18.53
N TYR A 146 24.56 -7.90 -18.26
CA TYR A 146 24.37 -6.64 -19.01
C TYR A 146 24.74 -6.70 -20.51
N SER A 147 25.35 -7.80 -20.96
CA SER A 147 25.80 -8.01 -22.33
C SER A 147 25.20 -9.31 -22.87
N TYR A 148 24.92 -9.36 -24.17
CA TYR A 148 24.36 -10.54 -24.82
C TYR A 148 25.46 -11.41 -25.40
N SER A 149 25.53 -12.67 -24.96
CA SER A 149 26.35 -13.71 -25.60
C SER A 149 25.53 -14.98 -25.75
N ILE A 150 25.80 -15.74 -26.81
CA ILE A 150 25.21 -17.08 -26.99
C ILE A 150 25.52 -18.05 -25.84
N SER A 151 26.55 -17.76 -25.05
CA SER A 151 26.90 -18.50 -23.84
C SER A 151 26.12 -18.08 -22.60
N TYR A 152 25.36 -16.98 -22.64
CA TYR A 152 24.64 -16.40 -21.51
C TYR A 152 23.14 -16.68 -21.64
N ASN A 153 22.74 -17.89 -21.25
CA ASN A 153 21.42 -18.44 -21.57
C ASN A 153 20.78 -19.23 -20.41
N THR A 154 21.20 -18.99 -19.17
CA THR A 154 20.67 -19.68 -17.98
C THR A 154 20.10 -18.71 -16.95
N LEU A 155 19.14 -19.18 -16.16
CA LEU A 155 18.62 -18.47 -14.98
C LEU A 155 18.82 -19.36 -13.75
N THR A 156 18.99 -18.74 -12.59
CA THR A 156 19.05 -19.43 -11.30
C THR A 156 17.65 -19.83 -10.81
N LEU A 157 17.58 -20.62 -9.74
CA LEU A 157 16.30 -21.06 -9.19
C LEU A 157 15.51 -19.88 -8.61
N LYS A 158 16.16 -18.99 -7.87
CA LYS A 158 15.47 -17.81 -7.30
C LYS A 158 15.15 -16.74 -8.34
N GLN A 159 15.89 -16.68 -9.46
CA GLN A 159 15.45 -15.91 -10.63
C GLN A 159 14.13 -16.47 -11.19
N CYS A 160 14.01 -17.79 -11.35
CA CYS A 160 12.75 -18.42 -11.77
C CYS A 160 11.61 -18.20 -10.76
N GLU A 161 11.89 -18.29 -9.46
CA GLU A 161 10.92 -18.01 -8.38
C GLU A 161 10.43 -16.55 -8.44
N ARG A 162 11.34 -15.59 -8.62
CA ARG A 162 11.00 -14.18 -8.77
C ARG A 162 10.14 -13.94 -10.01
N ILE A 163 10.48 -14.55 -11.15
CA ILE A 163 9.64 -14.49 -12.36
C ILE A 163 8.22 -14.98 -12.07
N TYR A 164 8.09 -16.12 -11.40
CA TYR A 164 6.79 -16.70 -11.09
C TYR A 164 5.98 -15.81 -10.14
N ASN A 165 6.61 -15.28 -9.09
CA ASN A 165 5.98 -14.37 -8.14
C ASN A 165 5.57 -13.06 -8.82
N THR A 166 6.43 -12.48 -9.66
CA THR A 166 6.09 -11.30 -10.46
C THR A 166 4.95 -11.58 -11.42
N TYR A 167 4.91 -12.77 -12.05
CA TYR A 167 3.77 -13.16 -12.87
C TYR A 167 2.48 -13.23 -12.06
N LEU A 168 2.51 -13.85 -10.88
CA LEU A 168 1.35 -13.95 -9.98
C LEU A 168 0.84 -12.58 -9.54
N THR A 169 1.74 -11.70 -9.14
CA THR A 169 1.44 -10.37 -8.60
C THR A 169 1.03 -9.35 -9.66
N TYR A 170 1.69 -9.36 -10.83
CA TYR A 170 1.55 -8.26 -11.80
C TYR A 170 0.88 -8.67 -13.12
N TYR A 171 0.81 -9.96 -13.45
CA TYR A 171 0.50 -10.41 -14.82
C TYR A 171 -0.54 -11.52 -14.96
N THR A 172 -1.02 -12.15 -13.89
CA THR A 172 -2.01 -13.23 -13.92
C THR A 172 -3.26 -12.84 -14.70
N ASN A 173 -3.85 -11.69 -14.38
CA ASN A 173 -5.08 -11.23 -15.04
C ASN A 173 -4.81 -10.65 -16.44
N LEU A 174 -3.61 -10.09 -16.65
CA LEU A 174 -3.21 -9.49 -17.92
C LEU A 174 -2.78 -10.52 -18.98
N LEU A 175 -2.26 -11.69 -18.59
CA LEU A 175 -1.75 -12.71 -19.51
C LEU A 175 -2.65 -13.94 -19.65
N ASN A 176 -3.47 -14.27 -18.64
CA ASN A 176 -4.39 -15.42 -18.74
C ASN A 176 -5.69 -15.12 -19.47
N GLY A 177 -5.95 -13.85 -19.80
CA GLY A 177 -7.22 -13.45 -20.38
C GLY A 177 -8.42 -13.61 -19.47
N GLY A 178 -8.18 -13.52 -18.16
CA GLY A 178 -9.22 -13.39 -17.17
C GLY A 178 -9.83 -11.99 -17.13
N PHE A 179 -10.80 -11.83 -16.25
CA PHE A 179 -11.27 -10.53 -15.79
C PHE A 179 -10.71 -10.28 -14.38
N ASP A 180 -10.77 -9.04 -13.93
CA ASP A 180 -10.24 -8.62 -12.62
C ASP A 180 -11.06 -7.42 -12.13
N LEU A 181 -11.85 -7.62 -11.07
CA LEU A 181 -12.78 -6.66 -10.51
C LEU A 181 -12.13 -5.93 -9.33
N VAL A 182 -11.82 -4.66 -9.57
CA VAL A 182 -11.06 -3.86 -8.63
C VAL A 182 -11.84 -2.65 -8.16
N SER A 183 -11.52 -2.21 -6.95
CA SER A 183 -11.74 -0.86 -6.46
C SER A 183 -10.39 -0.30 -6.04
N ARG A 184 -10.13 0.99 -6.29
CA ARG A 184 -8.81 1.57 -6.03
C ARG A 184 -8.66 2.08 -4.61
N ASP A 185 -7.54 1.80 -3.96
CA ASP A 185 -7.17 2.41 -2.67
C ASP A 185 -6.66 3.85 -2.82
N HIS A 186 -6.03 4.16 -3.95
CA HIS A 186 -5.42 5.46 -4.22
C HIS A 186 -5.77 5.92 -5.65
N PRO A 187 -5.83 7.23 -5.96
CA PRO A 187 -6.00 7.71 -7.34
C PRO A 187 -5.11 7.04 -8.41
N ASP A 188 -3.86 6.72 -8.08
CA ASP A 188 -2.88 6.05 -8.97
C ASP A 188 -2.83 4.52 -8.79
N ASP A 189 -3.71 3.94 -7.98
CA ASP A 189 -3.80 2.50 -7.86
C ASP A 189 -4.29 1.88 -9.18
N ALA A 190 -3.49 0.95 -9.70
CA ALA A 190 -3.76 0.24 -10.93
C ALA A 190 -4.48 -1.10 -10.71
N GLY A 191 -4.78 -1.47 -9.46
CA GLY A 191 -5.40 -2.73 -9.07
C GLY A 191 -4.40 -3.88 -8.89
N TYR A 192 -3.18 -3.59 -8.43
CA TYR A 192 -2.16 -4.62 -8.18
C TYR A 192 -2.38 -5.33 -6.84
N GLU A 193 -2.02 -6.62 -6.79
CA GLU A 193 -2.15 -7.46 -5.59
C GLU A 193 -0.82 -8.19 -5.28
N PRO A 194 -0.06 -7.77 -4.24
CA PRO A 194 -0.30 -6.62 -3.37
C PRO A 194 -0.07 -5.26 -4.04
N THR A 195 -0.63 -4.21 -3.45
CA THR A 195 -0.36 -2.83 -3.84
C THR A 195 1.14 -2.52 -3.71
N PRO A 196 1.81 -2.00 -4.76
CA PRO A 196 3.24 -1.68 -4.70
C PRO A 196 3.52 -0.39 -3.91
N SER A 197 2.49 0.37 -3.55
CA SER A 197 2.63 1.55 -2.70
C SER A 197 2.82 1.14 -1.24
N ASN A 198 3.83 1.71 -0.60
CA ASN A 198 4.00 1.60 0.86
C ASN A 198 3.31 2.74 1.62
N ASP A 199 2.59 3.62 0.93
CA ASP A 199 1.97 4.81 1.53
C ASP A 199 0.64 4.46 2.18
N TRP A 200 0.73 4.05 3.45
CA TRP A 200 -0.37 3.54 4.26
C TRP A 200 -1.53 4.52 4.45
N ILE A 201 -1.32 5.83 4.25
CA ILE A 201 -2.37 6.86 4.41
C ILE A 201 -3.53 6.64 3.43
N TRP A 202 -3.22 6.16 2.22
CA TRP A 202 -4.21 5.99 1.15
C TRP A 202 -5.09 4.78 1.33
N VAL A 203 -4.62 3.78 2.07
CA VAL A 203 -5.40 2.59 2.47
C VAL A 203 -6.74 3.01 3.07
N TYR A 204 -6.78 4.15 3.77
CA TYR A 204 -7.96 4.68 4.47
C TYR A 204 -8.64 5.86 3.77
N GLN A 205 -8.30 6.17 2.51
CA GLN A 205 -8.86 7.29 1.77
C GLN A 205 -9.30 6.92 0.35
N SER A 206 -9.66 5.65 0.13
CA SER A 206 -9.99 5.09 -1.19
C SER A 206 -10.97 5.94 -2.00
N PRO A 207 -10.59 6.45 -3.20
CA PRO A 207 -11.47 7.26 -4.03
C PRO A 207 -12.67 6.50 -4.60
N ASP A 208 -12.64 5.16 -4.54
CA ASP A 208 -13.66 4.30 -5.13
C ASP A 208 -14.70 3.81 -4.10
N ILE A 209 -14.62 4.25 -2.84
CA ILE A 209 -15.72 4.17 -1.86
C ILE A 209 -16.00 5.55 -1.26
N TRP A 210 -17.25 6.01 -1.28
CA TRP A 210 -17.60 7.32 -0.72
C TRP A 210 -19.06 7.40 -0.27
N ASN A 211 -19.32 8.22 0.75
CA ASN A 211 -20.69 8.52 1.16
C ASN A 211 -21.23 9.73 0.40
N CYS A 212 -22.53 9.69 0.11
CA CYS A 212 -23.29 10.77 -0.49
C CYS A 212 -24.49 11.09 0.38
N ARG A 213 -24.80 12.38 0.59
CA ARG A 213 -25.98 12.83 1.36
C ARG A 213 -27.21 13.15 0.48
N ASN A 214 -27.19 12.72 -0.77
CA ASN A 214 -28.28 12.93 -1.73
C ASN A 214 -28.43 11.67 -2.60
N PRO A 215 -29.66 11.22 -2.91
CA PRO A 215 -29.88 10.10 -3.82
C PRO A 215 -29.33 10.32 -5.24
N ASN A 216 -29.19 11.59 -5.67
CA ASN A 216 -28.60 11.94 -6.96
C ASN A 216 -27.08 11.65 -7.00
N LEU A 217 -26.51 11.59 -8.20
CA LEU A 217 -25.08 11.31 -8.42
C LEU A 217 -24.21 12.42 -7.83
N CYS A 218 -23.66 12.19 -6.63
CA CYS A 218 -22.45 12.86 -6.19
C CYS A 218 -21.24 11.95 -6.39
N THR A 219 -20.13 12.55 -6.81
CA THR A 219 -18.87 11.88 -7.15
C THR A 219 -17.77 12.19 -6.14
N VAL A 220 -18.10 12.91 -5.07
CA VAL A 220 -17.17 13.35 -4.03
C VAL A 220 -17.72 12.92 -2.68
N HIS A 221 -16.84 12.47 -1.81
CA HIS A 221 -17.18 12.07 -0.45
C HIS A 221 -17.82 13.21 0.34
N GLN A 222 -18.87 12.87 1.08
CA GLN A 222 -19.56 13.72 2.01
C GLN A 222 -19.67 13.00 3.35
N GLU A 223 -19.22 13.64 4.43
CA GLU A 223 -19.37 13.10 5.81
C GLU A 223 -20.81 12.62 6.07
N PRO A 224 -21.01 11.38 6.57
CA PRO A 224 -22.35 10.86 6.82
C PRO A 224 -23.11 11.63 7.90
N GLY A 225 -24.38 11.93 7.62
CA GLY A 225 -25.26 12.60 8.57
C GLY A 225 -26.05 11.62 9.42
N TYR A 226 -26.16 11.85 10.73
CA TYR A 226 -26.92 10.98 11.64
C TYR A 226 -28.25 11.59 12.13
N ALA A 227 -28.78 12.62 11.44
CA ALA A 227 -30.02 13.30 11.84
C ALA A 227 -31.23 12.33 11.90
N SER A 228 -32.23 12.66 12.73
CA SER A 228 -33.32 11.76 13.16
C SER A 228 -33.92 10.88 12.03
N SER A 229 -33.50 9.61 11.98
CA SER A 229 -34.06 8.31 11.49
C SER A 229 -35.18 8.22 10.41
N SER A 230 -35.70 9.32 9.87
CA SER A 230 -36.94 9.31 9.06
C SER A 230 -36.73 9.51 7.56
N THR A 231 -35.51 9.85 7.13
CA THR A 231 -35.10 9.90 5.72
C THR A 231 -33.70 9.31 5.59
N THR A 232 -33.54 8.17 4.90
CA THR A 232 -32.21 7.66 4.54
C THR A 232 -31.56 8.64 3.57
N ASP A 233 -30.85 9.61 4.12
CA ASP A 233 -30.19 10.65 3.34
C ASP A 233 -28.77 10.25 2.96
N ASN A 234 -28.24 9.15 3.51
CA ASN A 234 -26.90 8.65 3.21
C ASN A 234 -26.91 7.49 2.23
N TYR A 235 -25.99 7.55 1.28
CA TYR A 235 -25.81 6.58 0.21
C TYR A 235 -24.33 6.27 0.08
N LEU A 236 -23.91 5.11 0.58
CA LEU A 236 -22.56 4.61 0.37
C LEU A 236 -22.45 4.11 -1.07
N ARG A 237 -21.50 4.66 -1.82
CA ARG A 237 -21.26 4.34 -3.21
C ARG A 237 -19.90 3.69 -3.34
N VAL A 238 -19.84 2.64 -4.13
CA VAL A 238 -18.61 1.95 -4.46
C VAL A 238 -18.48 1.85 -5.97
N LYS A 239 -17.34 2.24 -6.50
CA LYS A 239 -17.00 2.06 -7.90
C LYS A 239 -16.19 0.77 -8.05
N VAL A 240 -16.64 -0.08 -8.96
CA VAL A 240 -15.96 -1.32 -9.32
C VAL A 240 -15.63 -1.25 -10.80
N LYS A 241 -14.41 -1.61 -11.17
CA LYS A 241 -13.94 -1.63 -12.55
C LYS A 241 -13.41 -3.02 -12.89
N ASN A 242 -13.71 -3.48 -14.10
CA ASN A 242 -13.01 -4.63 -14.67
C ASN A 242 -11.74 -4.15 -15.38
N ILE A 243 -10.56 -4.41 -14.82
CA ILE A 243 -9.26 -4.07 -15.44
C ILE A 243 -8.68 -5.22 -16.27
N GLY A 244 -9.29 -6.40 -16.19
CA GLY A 244 -8.91 -7.56 -16.97
C GLY A 244 -9.32 -7.47 -18.44
N CYS A 245 -9.10 -8.56 -19.15
CA CYS A 245 -9.22 -8.62 -20.61
C CYS A 245 -10.41 -9.46 -21.11
N ALA A 246 -11.17 -10.09 -20.20
CA ALA A 246 -12.43 -10.77 -20.49
C ALA A 246 -13.62 -10.09 -19.79
N ASN A 247 -14.83 -10.42 -20.22
CA ASN A 247 -16.03 -10.03 -19.49
C ASN A 247 -16.05 -10.70 -18.11
N SER A 248 -16.37 -9.95 -17.07
CA SER A 248 -16.54 -10.52 -15.74
C SER A 248 -17.81 -11.36 -15.63
N THR A 249 -17.80 -12.35 -14.75
CA THR A 249 -19.04 -12.94 -14.25
C THR A 249 -19.66 -12.01 -13.19
N PRO A 250 -20.97 -12.08 -12.95
CA PRO A 250 -21.57 -11.39 -11.82
C PRO A 250 -20.87 -11.78 -10.51
N ALA A 251 -20.65 -10.79 -9.65
CA ALA A 251 -20.02 -10.93 -8.34
C ALA A 251 -20.90 -10.28 -7.27
N VAL A 252 -20.50 -10.34 -6.00
CA VAL A 252 -21.24 -9.69 -4.90
C VAL A 252 -20.34 -8.68 -4.23
N LEU A 253 -20.82 -7.44 -4.11
CA LEU A 253 -20.18 -6.39 -3.34
C LEU A 253 -20.79 -6.33 -1.95
N HIS A 254 -19.98 -6.46 -0.92
CA HIS A 254 -20.37 -6.22 0.47
C HIS A 254 -19.81 -4.88 0.95
N THR A 255 -20.51 -4.22 1.86
CA THR A 255 -20.05 -2.97 2.49
C THR A 255 -20.22 -3.00 3.99
N TYR A 256 -19.30 -2.39 4.72
CA TYR A 256 -19.22 -2.46 6.18
C TYR A 256 -18.87 -1.09 6.76
N TRP A 257 -19.18 -0.91 8.03
CA TRP A 257 -18.73 0.22 8.83
C TRP A 257 -18.22 -0.26 10.19
N THR A 258 -17.32 0.52 10.80
CA THR A 258 -16.90 0.38 12.19
C THR A 258 -16.69 1.76 12.81
N LEU A 259 -16.78 1.88 14.14
CA LEU A 259 -16.20 3.00 14.87
C LEU A 259 -14.68 2.98 14.65
N ALA A 260 -14.11 4.12 14.29
CA ALA A 260 -12.70 4.19 13.90
C ALA A 260 -11.79 3.81 15.07
N ALA A 261 -10.97 2.79 14.87
CA ALA A 261 -10.09 2.26 15.90
C ALA A 261 -8.67 1.97 15.39
N THR A 262 -7.67 2.07 16.26
CA THR A 262 -6.34 1.50 16.00
C THR A 262 -6.38 -0.01 16.19
N GLY A 263 -5.87 -0.80 15.25
CA GLY A 263 -5.84 -2.27 15.40
C GLY A 263 -7.19 -2.95 15.13
N GLU A 264 -7.98 -2.44 14.18
CA GLU A 264 -9.16 -3.11 13.65
C GLU A 264 -8.82 -4.49 13.07
N THR A 265 -9.66 -5.49 13.37
CA THR A 265 -9.45 -6.86 12.93
C THR A 265 -10.57 -7.37 12.04
N TRP A 266 -10.19 -8.10 11.00
CA TRP A 266 -11.11 -8.85 10.16
C TRP A 266 -11.32 -10.27 10.70
N PRO A 267 -12.58 -10.77 10.75
CA PRO A 267 -13.84 -10.07 10.44
C PRO A 267 -14.47 -9.36 11.65
N SER A 268 -13.96 -9.58 12.87
CA SER A 268 -14.63 -9.22 14.13
C SER A 268 -15.03 -7.76 14.25
N SER A 269 -14.09 -6.83 13.98
CA SER A 269 -14.37 -5.38 14.07
C SER A 269 -15.48 -4.93 13.12
N TRP A 270 -15.58 -5.57 11.96
CA TRP A 270 -16.44 -5.14 10.87
C TRP A 270 -17.81 -5.82 10.84
N THR A 271 -17.98 -6.92 11.58
CA THR A 271 -19.18 -7.77 11.46
C THR A 271 -19.92 -7.96 12.78
N THR A 272 -19.23 -8.02 13.92
CA THR A 272 -19.84 -8.43 15.19
C THR A 272 -19.41 -7.61 16.40
N GLN A 273 -18.46 -6.69 16.26
CA GLN A 273 -17.92 -5.94 17.40
C GLN A 273 -19.01 -5.11 18.09
N ASP A 274 -19.07 -5.21 19.42
CA ASP A 274 -19.91 -4.35 20.24
C ASP A 274 -19.04 -3.41 21.07
N ILE A 275 -19.41 -2.14 21.06
CA ILE A 275 -18.79 -1.08 21.86
C ILE A 275 -19.89 -0.53 22.75
N CYS A 276 -19.70 -0.70 24.06
CA CYS A 276 -20.61 -0.18 25.08
C CYS A 276 -22.03 -0.76 25.01
N GLY A 277 -22.11 -2.05 24.66
CA GLY A 277 -23.36 -2.77 24.49
C GLY A 277 -24.15 -2.38 23.23
N LEU A 278 -23.53 -1.60 22.34
CA LEU A 278 -24.10 -1.17 21.06
C LEU A 278 -23.19 -1.66 19.92
N ALA A 279 -23.71 -1.71 18.70
CA ALA A 279 -22.91 -2.08 17.55
C ALA A 279 -21.68 -1.17 17.42
N GLY A 280 -20.48 -1.74 17.40
CA GLY A 280 -19.22 -1.08 17.11
C GLY A 280 -18.82 -1.16 15.65
N GLY A 281 -19.28 -2.19 14.94
CA GLY A 281 -19.13 -2.31 13.50
C GLY A 281 -19.98 -3.44 12.93
N ARG A 282 -20.55 -3.23 11.74
CA ARG A 282 -21.50 -4.14 11.09
C ARG A 282 -21.39 -4.06 9.58
N GLU A 283 -21.86 -5.12 8.92
CA GLU A 283 -22.20 -5.04 7.50
C GLU A 283 -23.39 -4.08 7.30
N ILE A 284 -23.28 -3.24 6.28
CA ILE A 284 -24.33 -2.31 5.87
C ILE A 284 -25.36 -3.10 5.06
N SER A 285 -26.58 -3.17 5.58
CA SER A 285 -27.70 -3.79 4.88
C SER A 285 -28.31 -2.84 3.83
N ASN A 286 -28.90 -3.43 2.80
CA ASN A 286 -29.74 -2.76 1.83
C ASN A 286 -31.08 -2.30 2.45
N ALA A 287 -31.85 -1.53 1.67
CA ALA A 287 -33.17 -1.03 2.09
C ALA A 287 -34.18 -2.14 2.43
N ASP A 288 -33.96 -3.37 1.96
CA ASP A 288 -34.76 -4.57 2.24
C ASP A 288 -34.16 -5.46 3.34
N ALA A 289 -33.18 -4.95 4.08
CA ALA A 289 -32.40 -5.66 5.10
C ALA A 289 -31.61 -6.88 4.57
N THR A 290 -31.32 -6.93 3.26
CA THR A 290 -30.39 -7.92 2.69
C THR A 290 -28.95 -7.41 2.70
N TYR A 291 -28.00 -8.34 2.73
CA TYR A 291 -26.56 -8.05 2.72
C TYR A 291 -25.97 -8.27 1.34
N GLY A 292 -25.00 -7.43 0.99
CA GLY A 292 -24.37 -7.40 -0.32
C GLY A 292 -25.28 -6.96 -1.48
N LYS A 293 -24.67 -6.54 -2.59
CA LYS A 293 -25.35 -6.24 -3.86
C LYS A 293 -24.63 -6.90 -5.02
N THR A 294 -25.39 -7.34 -6.02
CA THR A 294 -24.81 -7.90 -7.24
C THR A 294 -24.05 -6.84 -8.02
N ILE A 295 -22.80 -7.15 -8.33
CA ILE A 295 -22.00 -6.48 -9.36
C ILE A 295 -22.39 -7.17 -10.68
N PRO A 296 -22.96 -6.46 -11.67
CA PRO A 296 -23.27 -7.07 -12.96
C PRO A 296 -21.98 -7.48 -13.68
N ALA A 297 -22.12 -8.36 -14.68
CA ALA A 297 -21.02 -8.64 -15.60
C ALA A 297 -20.53 -7.33 -16.26
N LEU A 298 -19.23 -7.08 -16.20
CA LEU A 298 -18.57 -5.89 -16.74
C LEU A 298 -17.67 -6.31 -17.90
N SER A 299 -17.79 -5.61 -19.02
CA SER A 299 -16.84 -5.76 -20.13
C SER A 299 -15.44 -5.28 -19.72
N PRO A 300 -14.37 -5.65 -20.43
CA PRO A 300 -13.04 -5.08 -20.20
C PRO A 300 -13.06 -3.55 -20.17
N ASN A 301 -12.43 -2.96 -19.16
CA ASN A 301 -12.42 -1.52 -18.85
C ASN A 301 -13.77 -0.89 -18.50
N GLN A 302 -14.86 -1.66 -18.43
CA GLN A 302 -16.13 -1.15 -17.96
C GLN A 302 -16.10 -0.96 -16.45
N GLU A 303 -16.69 0.12 -15.99
CA GLU A 303 -16.93 0.41 -14.58
C GLU A 303 -18.42 0.47 -14.28
N THR A 304 -18.76 0.26 -13.01
CA THR A 304 -20.10 0.44 -12.47
C THR A 304 -20.01 1.09 -11.10
N ILE A 305 -21.06 1.80 -10.71
CA ILE A 305 -21.20 2.35 -9.35
C ILE A 305 -22.37 1.64 -8.68
N ILE A 306 -22.09 0.92 -7.61
CA ILE A 306 -23.10 0.27 -6.77
C ILE A 306 -23.40 1.20 -5.59
N THR A 307 -24.69 1.40 -5.29
CA THR A 307 -25.14 2.34 -4.27
C THR A 307 -25.92 1.62 -3.18
N PHE A 308 -25.54 1.80 -1.91
CA PHE A 308 -26.19 1.29 -0.71
C PHE A 308 -26.81 2.46 0.07
N PRO A 309 -28.15 2.58 0.11
CA PRO A 309 -28.79 3.43 1.11
C PRO A 309 -28.42 2.89 2.49
N TRP A 310 -28.01 3.77 3.41
CA TRP A 310 -27.66 3.35 4.76
C TRP A 310 -28.01 4.43 5.78
N ASP A 311 -28.18 4.00 7.02
CA ASP A 311 -28.43 4.88 8.17
C ASP A 311 -27.23 4.78 9.11
N PRO A 312 -26.36 5.81 9.19
CA PRO A 312 -25.24 5.81 10.11
C PRO A 312 -25.72 5.76 11.56
N VAL A 313 -24.92 5.16 12.44
CA VAL A 313 -25.29 5.06 13.86
C VAL A 313 -25.48 6.43 14.51
N ASN A 314 -26.48 6.54 15.37
CA ASN A 314 -26.64 7.71 16.23
C ASN A 314 -25.55 7.66 17.32
N PRO A 315 -24.69 8.69 17.46
CA PRO A 315 -23.61 8.69 18.45
C PRO A 315 -24.10 8.93 19.88
N THR A 316 -25.31 9.48 20.08
CA THR A 316 -25.85 9.84 21.41
C THR A 316 -25.88 8.68 22.44
N PRO A 317 -26.25 7.44 22.06
CA PRO A 317 -26.32 6.33 23.01
C PRO A 317 -24.94 5.79 23.44
N TYR A 318 -23.85 6.15 22.77
CA TYR A 318 -22.49 5.70 23.11
C TYR A 318 -21.90 6.49 24.29
N THR A 319 -22.56 6.44 25.45
CA THR A 319 -22.23 7.27 26.62
C THR A 319 -20.88 6.96 27.28
N CYS A 320 -20.25 5.85 26.91
CA CYS A 320 -18.90 5.48 27.32
C CYS A 320 -17.82 6.28 26.58
N ILE A 321 -18.15 6.85 25.41
CA ILE A 321 -17.25 7.65 24.61
C ILE A 321 -17.41 9.09 25.09
N PRO A 322 -16.33 9.72 25.59
CA PRO A 322 -16.40 11.11 26.02
C PRO A 322 -16.80 12.02 24.84
N PRO A 323 -17.76 12.95 25.03
CA PRO A 323 -18.01 13.97 24.03
C PRO A 323 -16.81 14.92 23.93
N LEU A 324 -16.75 15.67 22.84
CA LEU A 324 -15.85 16.81 22.72
C LEU A 324 -16.19 17.87 23.80
N SER A 325 -15.25 18.79 24.06
CA SER A 325 -15.43 19.88 25.04
C SER A 325 -16.65 20.77 24.76
N ASN A 326 -17.08 20.85 23.51
CA ASN A 326 -18.28 21.58 23.08
C ASN A 326 -19.59 20.77 23.23
N GLY A 327 -19.52 19.53 23.72
CA GLY A 327 -20.65 18.62 23.92
C GLY A 327 -21.05 17.80 22.69
N ASP A 328 -20.34 17.92 21.57
CA ASP A 328 -20.57 17.09 20.38
C ASP A 328 -20.13 15.64 20.67
N PRO A 329 -21.01 14.63 20.52
CA PRO A 329 -20.66 13.22 20.75
C PRO A 329 -19.70 12.66 19.68
N ASN A 330 -19.48 13.41 18.59
CA ASN A 330 -18.60 13.17 17.45
C ASN A 330 -17.82 11.84 17.40
N LEU A 331 -18.28 10.96 16.51
CA LEU A 331 -17.66 9.66 16.23
C LEU A 331 -17.06 9.64 14.83
N ASN A 332 -15.82 9.17 14.75
CA ASN A 332 -15.20 8.80 13.49
C ASN A 332 -15.59 7.37 13.14
N LEU A 333 -15.75 7.10 11.85
CA LEU A 333 -16.09 5.80 11.29
C LEU A 333 -15.05 5.40 10.25
N CYS A 334 -14.83 4.10 10.12
CA CYS A 334 -14.17 3.51 8.98
C CYS A 334 -15.21 2.78 8.12
N LEU A 335 -15.15 2.98 6.81
CA LEU A 335 -15.99 2.32 5.81
C LEU A 335 -15.14 1.33 5.04
N LEU A 336 -15.71 0.18 4.70
CA LEU A 336 -15.03 -0.85 3.90
C LEU A 336 -15.95 -1.40 2.83
N SER A 337 -15.41 -1.67 1.65
CA SER A 337 -16.08 -2.50 0.65
C SER A 337 -15.25 -3.73 0.32
N ARG A 338 -15.93 -4.85 0.04
CA ARG A 338 -15.31 -6.14 -0.26
C ARG A 338 -16.03 -6.79 -1.43
N ILE A 339 -15.31 -6.98 -2.54
CA ILE A 339 -15.78 -7.71 -3.71
C ILE A 339 -15.59 -9.21 -3.45
N VAL A 340 -16.65 -9.99 -3.68
CA VAL A 340 -16.66 -11.45 -3.51
C VAL A 340 -16.99 -12.10 -4.85
N SER A 341 -16.01 -12.78 -5.42
CA SER A 341 -16.12 -13.51 -6.67
C SER A 341 -15.36 -14.83 -6.56
N THR A 342 -15.98 -15.93 -6.99
CA THR A 342 -15.29 -17.22 -7.06
C THR A 342 -14.35 -17.32 -8.27
N ALA A 343 -14.57 -16.48 -9.29
CA ALA A 343 -13.79 -16.45 -10.52
C ALA A 343 -12.73 -15.34 -10.53
N ASP A 344 -12.72 -14.51 -9.49
CA ASP A 344 -11.74 -13.47 -9.20
C ASP A 344 -11.62 -13.36 -7.67
N PRO A 345 -11.00 -14.37 -7.03
CA PRO A 345 -10.89 -14.42 -5.59
C PRO A 345 -9.81 -13.45 -5.09
N MET A 346 -10.02 -12.92 -3.89
CA MET A 346 -9.00 -12.19 -3.13
C MET A 346 -7.69 -12.97 -3.08
N HIS A 347 -6.59 -12.28 -3.39
CA HIS A 347 -5.23 -12.82 -3.39
C HIS A 347 -4.81 -13.39 -2.02
N SER A 348 -5.03 -12.65 -0.94
CA SER A 348 -4.63 -13.01 0.42
C SER A 348 -5.54 -12.36 1.47
N GLU A 349 -6.67 -13.01 1.75
CA GLU A 349 -7.56 -12.61 2.84
C GLU A 349 -7.27 -13.43 4.10
N LEU A 350 -6.87 -12.74 5.17
CA LEU A 350 -6.54 -13.33 6.47
C LEU A 350 -7.49 -12.84 7.55
N SER A 351 -7.66 -13.66 8.60
CA SER A 351 -8.21 -13.16 9.87
C SER A 351 -7.08 -12.49 10.65
N GLY A 352 -7.31 -11.29 11.18
CA GLY A 352 -6.26 -10.48 11.80
C GLY A 352 -6.37 -9.01 11.43
N ALA A 353 -5.25 -8.29 11.45
CA ALA A 353 -5.21 -6.86 11.18
C ALA A 353 -5.75 -6.54 9.77
N ILE A 354 -6.60 -5.51 9.68
CA ILE A 354 -7.29 -5.18 8.43
C ILE A 354 -6.34 -4.65 7.35
N ASP A 355 -5.22 -4.03 7.72
CA ASP A 355 -4.27 -3.42 6.81
C ASP A 355 -3.65 -4.42 5.82
N HIS A 356 -3.41 -5.65 6.26
CA HIS A 356 -3.01 -6.75 5.38
C HIS A 356 -4.07 -6.96 4.29
N ASN A 357 -5.33 -7.12 4.68
CA ASN A 357 -6.40 -7.42 3.73
C ASN A 357 -6.64 -6.30 2.72
N VAL A 358 -6.49 -5.04 3.12
CA VAL A 358 -6.61 -3.93 2.16
C VAL A 358 -5.41 -3.89 1.22
N ARG A 359 -4.17 -3.98 1.73
CA ARG A 359 -2.96 -3.88 0.89
C ARG A 359 -2.78 -5.04 -0.08
N TYR A 360 -3.19 -6.24 0.32
CA TYR A 360 -2.95 -7.45 -0.47
C TYR A 360 -4.08 -7.79 -1.42
N ASN A 361 -5.22 -7.08 -1.36
CA ASN A 361 -6.38 -7.41 -2.18
C ASN A 361 -7.00 -6.17 -2.83
N ASN A 362 -6.98 -6.10 -4.16
CA ASN A 362 -7.62 -5.03 -4.95
C ASN A 362 -9.16 -5.09 -4.89
N ASN A 363 -9.69 -6.16 -4.29
CA ASN A 363 -11.10 -6.39 -4.02
C ASN A 363 -11.58 -5.70 -2.74
N ILE A 364 -10.66 -5.25 -1.86
CA ILE A 364 -10.98 -4.61 -0.58
C ILE A 364 -10.44 -3.19 -0.59
N VAL A 365 -11.30 -2.22 -0.29
CA VAL A 365 -10.87 -0.83 -0.10
C VAL A 365 -11.54 -0.22 1.11
N THR A 366 -10.86 0.75 1.76
CA THR A 366 -11.41 1.44 2.94
C THR A 366 -11.38 2.95 2.84
N ARG A 367 -12.28 3.59 3.58
CA ARG A 367 -12.32 5.03 3.74
C ARG A 367 -12.75 5.45 5.13
N ASN A 368 -11.93 6.24 5.78
CA ASN A 368 -12.27 6.86 7.05
C ASN A 368 -13.14 8.10 6.82
N THR A 369 -14.05 8.34 7.74
CA THR A 369 -14.97 9.47 7.70
C THR A 369 -15.40 9.84 9.11
N ARG A 370 -16.17 10.92 9.21
CA ARG A 370 -16.69 11.45 10.45
C ARG A 370 -18.20 11.60 10.37
N LEU A 371 -18.88 11.32 11.47
CA LEU A 371 -20.29 11.63 11.63
C LEU A 371 -20.56 13.12 11.85
N VAL A 372 -21.56 13.65 11.15
CA VAL A 372 -22.02 15.03 11.32
C VAL A 372 -23.49 15.10 11.72
N ASN A 373 -23.81 15.98 12.67
CA ASN A 373 -25.20 16.26 13.02
C ASN A 373 -25.82 17.16 11.94
N LEU A 374 -26.86 16.68 11.27
CA LEU A 374 -27.56 17.40 10.21
C LEU A 374 -29.00 17.77 10.56
N GLU A 375 -29.35 17.88 11.85
CA GLU A 375 -30.67 18.39 12.24
C GLU A 375 -30.93 19.80 11.67
N GLY A 376 -31.97 19.90 10.82
CA GLY A 376 -32.42 21.15 10.18
C GLY A 376 -31.92 21.37 8.74
N SER A 377 -32.71 22.08 7.94
CA SER A 377 -32.37 22.43 6.55
C SER A 377 -31.27 23.50 6.48
N ARG A 378 -30.01 23.08 6.66
CA ARG A 378 -28.84 23.91 6.32
C ARG A 378 -27.75 23.08 5.61
N PRO A 379 -27.25 23.55 4.45
CA PRO A 379 -26.00 23.06 3.91
C PRO A 379 -24.85 23.57 4.78
N GLY A 380 -24.06 22.64 5.32
CA GLY A 380 -22.64 22.78 5.66
C GLY A 380 -22.24 23.95 6.54
N ARG A 381 -22.16 23.70 7.86
CA ARG A 381 -21.09 24.26 8.72
C ARG A 381 -20.92 23.33 9.93
N SER A 382 -20.20 22.22 9.74
CA SER A 382 -19.70 21.43 10.86
C SER A 382 -18.41 22.07 11.37
N PHE A 383 -18.50 22.91 12.38
CA PHE A 383 -17.35 23.23 13.24
C PHE A 383 -17.50 22.40 14.50
N SER A 384 -17.07 21.15 14.43
CA SER A 384 -16.56 20.52 15.64
C SER A 384 -15.09 20.28 15.34
N ASP A 385 -14.24 20.96 16.08
CA ASP A 385 -12.82 20.94 15.83
C ASP A 385 -12.22 19.72 16.52
N GLY A 386 -12.64 18.50 16.15
CA GLY A 386 -12.20 17.29 16.88
C GLY A 386 -12.82 15.99 16.41
N GLY A 387 -12.55 14.91 17.15
CA GLY A 387 -13.16 13.59 16.96
C GLY A 387 -12.59 12.54 17.93
N ASN A 388 -13.35 11.47 18.14
CA ASN A 388 -12.90 10.33 18.95
C ASN A 388 -12.27 9.25 18.06
N ILE A 389 -11.18 8.65 18.55
CA ILE A 389 -10.57 7.44 17.98
C ILE A 389 -10.46 6.41 19.10
N LEU A 390 -10.85 5.18 18.79
CA LEU A 390 -10.69 4.04 19.68
C LEU A 390 -9.24 3.57 19.63
N ILE A 391 -8.64 3.36 20.79
CA ILE A 391 -7.33 2.73 20.93
C ILE A 391 -7.56 1.33 21.47
N GLN A 392 -7.44 0.30 20.62
CA GLN A 392 -7.86 -1.06 20.98
C GLN A 392 -6.76 -2.11 20.84
N ASN A 393 -6.88 -3.14 21.66
CA ASN A 393 -6.28 -4.44 21.42
C ASN A 393 -7.41 -5.43 21.14
N ALA A 394 -7.64 -5.74 19.87
CA ALA A 394 -8.68 -6.69 19.47
C ALA A 394 -8.22 -8.16 19.53
N THR A 395 -7.00 -8.43 19.97
CA THR A 395 -6.45 -9.79 20.07
C THR A 395 -6.75 -10.40 21.44
N ALA A 396 -6.58 -11.73 21.53
CA ALA A 396 -6.77 -12.49 22.77
C ALA A 396 -5.57 -12.39 23.74
N ASP A 397 -4.46 -11.80 23.31
CA ASP A 397 -3.24 -11.70 24.09
C ASP A 397 -2.98 -10.25 24.51
N ALA A 398 -2.39 -10.07 25.70
CA ALA A 398 -2.02 -8.74 26.18
C ALA A 398 -0.82 -8.24 25.37
N ALA A 399 -0.85 -6.98 24.96
CA ALA A 399 0.18 -6.39 24.13
C ALA A 399 0.60 -5.00 24.62
N ILE A 400 1.84 -4.64 24.31
CA ILE A 400 2.41 -3.33 24.60
C ILE A 400 2.55 -2.58 23.28
N PHE A 401 1.87 -1.45 23.19
CA PHE A 401 1.84 -0.63 21.99
C PHE A 401 2.58 0.68 22.18
N ASN A 402 3.16 1.17 21.08
CA ASN A 402 3.43 2.58 20.91
C ASN A 402 2.28 3.17 20.10
N ILE A 403 1.66 4.24 20.58
CA ILE A 403 0.55 4.93 19.93
C ILE A 403 1.11 6.17 19.25
N HIS A 404 1.01 6.20 17.92
CA HIS A 404 1.55 7.25 17.07
C HIS A 404 0.43 8.18 16.61
N ILE A 405 0.71 9.48 16.64
CA ILE A 405 -0.16 10.54 16.14
C ILE A 405 0.69 11.37 15.18
N VAL A 406 0.29 11.41 13.91
CA VAL A 406 1.14 11.95 12.84
C VAL A 406 0.32 12.84 11.90
N ASN A 407 0.83 14.02 11.56
CA ASN A 407 0.27 14.88 10.52
C ASN A 407 0.89 14.49 9.17
N LYS A 408 0.12 13.80 8.31
CA LYS A 408 0.65 13.15 7.10
C LYS A 408 0.50 13.98 5.83
N VAL A 409 -0.48 14.87 5.78
CA VAL A 409 -0.66 15.80 4.67
C VAL A 409 -0.51 17.20 5.23
N ALA A 410 0.57 17.89 4.85
CA ALA A 410 0.88 19.23 5.32
C ALA A 410 1.28 20.08 4.11
N THR A 411 0.38 20.94 3.64
CA THR A 411 0.73 22.00 2.69
C THR A 411 1.60 23.10 3.33
N ASP A 412 1.55 23.14 4.66
CA ASP A 412 2.17 24.05 5.60
C ASP A 412 2.15 23.38 6.99
N ASP A 413 2.68 24.01 8.04
CA ASP A 413 2.68 23.42 9.39
C ASP A 413 1.42 23.86 10.17
N TYR A 414 0.55 22.92 10.56
CA TYR A 414 -0.64 23.24 11.36
C TYR A 414 -0.27 23.94 12.68
N PHE A 415 0.87 23.58 13.27
CA PHE A 415 1.31 24.11 14.55
C PHE A 415 1.77 25.58 14.49
N ASP A 416 1.91 26.16 13.29
CA ASP A 416 2.18 27.59 13.13
C ASP A 416 0.97 28.46 13.50
N TYR A 417 -0.24 27.92 13.46
CA TYR A 417 -1.49 28.67 13.67
C TYR A 417 -2.56 27.91 14.43
N GLY A 418 -2.30 26.66 14.80
CA GLY A 418 -3.20 25.83 15.57
C GLY A 418 -2.52 25.07 16.70
N ALA A 419 -3.31 24.36 17.48
CA ALA A 419 -2.88 23.45 18.53
C ALA A 419 -3.77 22.21 18.49
N VAL A 420 -3.18 21.06 18.77
CA VAL A 420 -3.92 19.79 18.90
C VAL A 420 -3.86 19.35 20.35
N VAL A 421 -5.03 19.20 20.97
CA VAL A 421 -5.19 18.69 22.33
C VAL A 421 -5.76 17.28 22.25
N VAL A 422 -5.12 16.35 22.94
CA VAL A 422 -5.54 14.95 23.03
C VAL A 422 -5.94 14.66 24.47
N THR A 423 -7.19 14.28 24.68
CA THR A 423 -7.70 13.87 25.99
C THR A 423 -7.77 12.36 26.04
N LEU A 424 -7.06 11.74 26.99
CA LEU A 424 -7.09 10.29 27.17
C LEU A 424 -8.17 9.89 28.18
N THR A 425 -8.78 8.74 27.92
CA THR A 425 -9.57 8.03 28.94
C THR A 425 -8.71 7.67 30.14
N ASN A 426 -9.36 7.44 31.28
CA ASN A 426 -8.65 7.15 32.53
C ASN A 426 -7.77 5.90 32.39
N GLU A 427 -8.31 4.85 31.78
CA GLU A 427 -7.68 3.54 31.59
C GLU A 427 -6.43 3.68 30.69
N LEU A 428 -6.56 4.38 29.57
CA LEU A 428 -5.45 4.66 28.66
C LEU A 428 -4.35 5.50 29.31
N TRP A 429 -4.76 6.54 30.06
CA TRP A 429 -3.82 7.39 30.80
C TRP A 429 -3.07 6.60 31.86
N GLN A 430 -3.75 5.78 32.67
CA GLN A 430 -3.09 4.95 33.68
C GLN A 430 -2.13 3.95 33.04
N SER A 431 -2.49 3.39 31.88
CA SER A 431 -1.63 2.46 31.14
C SER A 431 -0.34 3.14 30.66
N TRP A 432 -0.44 4.34 30.11
CA TRP A 432 0.72 5.15 29.72
C TRP A 432 1.56 5.60 30.94
N MET A 433 0.91 5.98 32.05
CA MET A 433 1.59 6.32 33.30
C MET A 433 2.38 5.13 33.87
N ALA A 434 1.80 3.93 33.82
CA ALA A 434 2.45 2.68 34.23
C ALA A 434 3.62 2.29 33.32
N GLY A 435 3.51 2.62 32.02
CA GLY A 435 4.59 2.53 31.03
C GLY A 435 5.74 3.52 31.22
N GLY A 436 5.72 4.31 32.31
CA GLY A 436 6.78 5.26 32.67
C GLY A 436 6.60 6.65 32.06
N GLN A 437 5.43 6.96 31.49
CA GLN A 437 5.16 8.25 30.83
C GLN A 437 6.15 8.53 29.67
N SER A 438 6.63 7.48 29.02
CA SER A 438 7.59 7.60 27.92
C SER A 438 6.89 8.04 26.64
N GLY A 439 7.61 8.77 25.80
CA GLY A 439 7.08 9.31 24.55
C GLY A 439 7.74 10.60 24.13
N SER A 440 7.34 11.10 22.96
CA SER A 440 7.84 12.37 22.42
C SER A 440 6.78 13.07 21.57
N GLY A 441 7.03 14.33 21.21
CA GLY A 441 6.15 15.12 20.35
C GLY A 441 4.91 15.71 21.03
N PHE A 442 4.86 15.67 22.37
CA PHE A 442 3.79 16.29 23.14
C PHE A 442 4.31 16.84 24.48
N MET A 443 3.48 17.65 25.12
CA MET A 443 3.60 18.03 26.52
C MET A 443 2.31 17.71 27.28
N VAL A 444 2.42 17.36 28.57
CA VAL A 444 1.23 17.22 29.42
C VAL A 444 0.65 18.60 29.70
N LEU A 445 -0.59 18.82 29.27
CA LEU A 445 -1.32 20.07 29.45
C LEU A 445 -2.03 20.10 30.81
N ASP A 446 -2.73 19.02 31.17
CA ASP A 446 -3.47 18.91 32.42
C ASP A 446 -3.54 17.45 32.88
N TYR A 447 -2.94 17.14 34.04
CA TYR A 447 -2.96 15.80 34.63
C TYR A 447 -4.34 15.37 35.13
N SER A 448 -5.12 16.32 35.65
CA SER A 448 -6.45 16.02 36.21
C SER A 448 -7.47 15.71 35.12
N LEU A 449 -7.32 16.39 33.97
CA LEU A 449 -8.14 16.17 32.78
C LEU A 449 -7.55 15.13 31.83
N ARG A 450 -6.30 14.67 32.05
CA ARG A 450 -5.56 13.70 31.21
C ARG A 450 -5.34 14.22 29.78
N GLN A 451 -4.95 15.48 29.69
CA GLN A 451 -4.77 16.19 28.43
C GLN A 451 -3.31 16.33 28.06
N LEU A 452 -3.02 16.01 26.80
CA LEU A 452 -1.73 16.23 26.13
C LEU A 452 -1.92 17.31 25.07
N ALA A 453 -0.94 18.21 24.94
CA ALA A 453 -0.86 19.13 23.80
C ALA A 453 0.27 18.65 22.88
N LEU A 454 -0.05 18.41 21.61
CA LEU A 454 0.98 18.03 20.63
C LEU A 454 1.89 19.23 20.35
N THR A 455 3.18 18.97 20.22
CA THR A 455 4.20 20.02 20.01
C THR A 455 4.79 20.04 18.60
N GLY A 456 4.29 19.18 17.71
CA GLY A 456 4.74 19.07 16.33
C GLY A 456 3.99 17.99 15.55
N ASN A 457 4.43 17.74 14.32
CA ASN A 457 3.74 16.87 13.37
C ASN A 457 3.83 15.38 13.68
N ASP A 458 4.68 14.96 14.62
CA ASP A 458 4.81 13.57 15.04
C ASP A 458 4.84 13.51 16.56
N ALA A 459 3.96 12.71 17.14
CA ALA A 459 3.90 12.41 18.56
C ALA A 459 3.73 10.91 18.78
N VAL A 460 4.35 10.39 19.84
CA VAL A 460 4.27 8.98 20.19
C VAL A 460 4.16 8.80 21.70
N LEU A 461 3.12 8.10 22.14
CA LEU A 461 3.02 7.59 23.52
C LEU A 461 3.58 6.18 23.52
N GLU A 462 4.64 5.94 24.29
CA GLU A 462 5.34 4.66 24.32
C GLU A 462 4.91 3.79 25.50
N ASN A 463 5.14 2.49 25.37
CA ASN A 463 4.96 1.50 26.44
C ASN A 463 3.53 1.44 26.99
N VAL A 464 2.51 1.61 26.13
CA VAL A 464 1.11 1.56 26.55
C VAL A 464 0.63 0.12 26.51
N SER A 465 0.52 -0.49 27.68
CA SER A 465 -0.05 -1.83 27.84
C SER A 465 -1.56 -1.78 27.64
N ILE A 466 -2.09 -2.61 26.75
CA ILE A 466 -3.54 -2.73 26.53
C ILE A 466 -3.94 -4.20 26.68
N ASP A 467 -4.87 -4.44 27.60
CA ASP A 467 -5.39 -5.77 27.89
C ASP A 467 -6.08 -6.39 26.66
N PRO A 468 -6.15 -7.74 26.58
CA PRO A 468 -6.87 -8.42 25.52
C PRO A 468 -8.29 -7.90 25.35
N GLU A 469 -8.77 -7.89 24.10
CA GLU A 469 -10.15 -7.57 23.72
C GLU A 469 -10.69 -6.26 24.36
N THR A 470 -9.80 -5.30 24.60
CA THR A 470 -10.11 -4.06 25.32
C THR A 470 -10.06 -2.86 24.39
N VAL A 471 -11.00 -1.94 24.59
CA VAL A 471 -11.10 -0.68 23.86
C VAL A 471 -10.99 0.49 24.82
N ASN A 472 -10.05 1.38 24.51
CA ASN A 472 -9.91 2.68 25.15
C ASN A 472 -10.23 3.79 24.16
N PHE A 473 -10.29 5.03 24.63
CA PHE A 473 -10.60 6.18 23.78
C PHE A 473 -9.58 7.30 23.95
N ALA A 474 -9.26 7.94 22.83
CA ALA A 474 -8.56 9.21 22.75
C ALA A 474 -9.43 10.21 22.00
N THR A 475 -9.67 11.35 22.63
CA THR A 475 -10.45 12.46 22.07
C THR A 475 -9.49 13.51 21.55
N PHE A 476 -9.59 13.84 20.27
CA PHE A 476 -8.75 14.83 19.61
C PHE A 476 -9.53 16.13 19.45
N GLU A 477 -8.91 17.25 19.80
CA GLU A 477 -9.44 18.59 19.62
C GLU A 477 -8.40 19.47 18.92
N TYR A 478 -8.83 20.18 17.88
CA TYR A 478 -8.06 21.06 17.04
C TYR A 478 -8.45 22.50 17.39
N HIS A 479 -7.50 23.38 17.64
CA HIS A 479 -7.79 24.75 18.02
C HIS A 479 -7.00 25.70 17.16
N LEU A 480 -7.67 26.65 16.50
CA LEU A 480 -6.98 27.75 15.82
C LEU A 480 -6.51 28.77 16.86
N THR A 481 -5.21 29.02 16.91
CA THR A 481 -4.58 30.03 17.77
C THR A 481 -4.33 31.34 17.02
N LYS A 482 -4.38 31.32 15.68
CA LYS A 482 -4.24 32.48 14.80
C LYS A 482 -5.30 32.45 13.69
N THR A 483 -5.58 33.62 13.12
CA THR A 483 -6.48 33.73 11.97
C THR A 483 -5.76 33.28 10.68
N CYS A 484 -6.29 32.27 10.01
CA CYS A 484 -5.80 31.83 8.69
C CYS A 484 -6.51 32.60 7.57
N THR A 485 -5.75 33.14 6.62
CA THR A 485 -6.28 33.84 5.42
C THR A 485 -6.30 32.96 4.18
N THR A 486 -5.63 31.82 4.21
CA THR A 486 -5.59 30.80 3.16
C THR A 486 -6.12 29.48 3.71
N ALA A 487 -6.86 28.74 2.88
CA ALA A 487 -7.32 27.40 3.23
C ALA A 487 -6.17 26.40 3.01
N SER A 488 -5.83 25.64 4.04
CA SER A 488 -4.92 24.51 4.03
C SER A 488 -5.66 23.25 4.47
N THR A 489 -5.09 22.08 4.19
CA THR A 489 -5.65 20.77 4.59
C THR A 489 -4.59 20.00 5.36
N HIS A 490 -5.00 19.44 6.49
CA HIS A 490 -4.16 18.66 7.39
C HIS A 490 -4.84 17.34 7.70
N ASP A 491 -4.11 16.25 7.54
CA ASP A 491 -4.59 14.90 7.81
C ASP A 491 -3.80 14.30 8.97
N PHE A 492 -4.41 14.33 10.16
CA PHE A 492 -3.86 13.67 11.33
C PHE A 492 -4.30 12.21 11.35
N ALA A 493 -3.33 11.31 11.39
CA ALA A 493 -3.56 9.89 11.47
C ALA A 493 -3.08 9.34 12.81
N VAL A 494 -3.82 8.36 13.33
CA VAL A 494 -3.52 7.69 14.60
C VAL A 494 -3.36 6.20 14.30
N TYR A 495 -2.25 5.62 14.70
CA TYR A 495 -1.98 4.20 14.53
C TYR A 495 -1.16 3.66 15.70
N GLN A 496 -1.04 2.35 15.81
CA GLN A 496 -0.27 1.71 16.87
C GLN A 496 0.70 0.67 16.30
N THR A 497 1.83 0.51 16.96
CA THR A 497 2.82 -0.53 16.67
C THR A 497 3.07 -1.37 17.91
N GLU A 498 3.01 -2.69 17.79
CA GLU A 498 3.32 -3.59 18.89
C GLU A 498 4.83 -3.70 19.09
N GLN A 499 5.33 -3.63 20.33
CA GLN A 499 6.78 -3.67 20.58
C GLN A 499 7.44 -5.04 20.35
N ASN A 500 6.66 -6.13 20.38
CA ASN A 500 7.15 -7.50 20.24
C ASN A 500 6.46 -8.27 19.09
N GLY A 501 5.64 -7.60 18.29
CA GLY A 501 5.03 -8.19 17.10
C GLY A 501 6.07 -8.27 15.98
N THR A 502 6.20 -9.43 15.35
CA THR A 502 6.83 -9.50 14.02
C THR A 502 5.87 -8.84 13.03
N ASP A 503 6.30 -7.73 12.44
CA ASP A 503 5.60 -7.05 11.32
C ASP A 503 5.23 -8.02 10.17
#